data_AF-A0A5C6KNX1-F1
#
_entry.id   AF-A0A5C6KNX1-F1
#
_cell.length_a   1.000
_cell.length_b   1.000
_cell.length_c   1.000
_cell.angle_alpha   90.00
_cell.angle_beta   90.00
_cell.angle_gamma   90.00
#
_symmetry.space_group_name_H-M   'P 1'
#
loop_
_entity.id
_entity.type
_entity.pdbx_description
1 polymer ?
#
loop_
_entity_poly.entity_id
_entity_poly.type
_entity_poly.pdbx_seq_one_letter_code
_entity_poly.pdbx_strand_id
1 'polypeptide(L)'
;MVLSPETVNAYKELLTNPQKHGLQFKPLHECFEEIEEVTPKHLLFEDFSNYLQKPLPKVIFYIIMDELYSHLIDKDEKTNNLGYRLKLVANRKKS
;
A
#
# COMPACT_ATOMS: atom_id res chain seq x y z
N MET A 1 6.26 18.03 5.33
CA MET A 1 5.10 17.66 4.49
C MET A 1 3.84 18.08 5.21
N VAL A 2 2.91 18.77 4.55
CA VAL A 2 1.60 19.08 5.12
C VAL A 2 0.68 17.89 4.81
N LEU A 3 0.16 17.22 5.85
CA LEU A 3 -0.84 16.17 5.71
C LEU A 3 -2.20 16.84 5.50
N SER A 4 -2.52 17.15 4.25
CA SER A 4 -3.84 17.68 3.86
C SER A 4 -4.66 16.60 3.14
N PRO A 5 -6.01 16.68 3.18
CA PRO A 5 -6.88 15.79 2.41
C PRO A 5 -6.54 15.77 0.90
N GLU A 6 -6.23 16.93 0.33
CA GLU A 6 -5.85 17.08 -1.08
C GLU A 6 -4.55 16.32 -1.38
N THR A 7 -3.60 16.39 -0.46
CA THR A 7 -2.33 15.68 -0.58
C THR A 7 -2.55 14.16 -0.55
N VAL A 8 -3.35 13.66 0.39
CA VAL A 8 -3.70 12.23 0.47
C VAL A 8 -4.42 11.78 -0.81
N ASN A 9 -5.39 12.56 -1.29
CA ASN A 9 -6.14 12.27 -2.51
C ASN A 9 -5.24 12.23 -3.76
N ALA A 10 -4.26 13.13 -3.85
CA ALA A 10 -3.28 13.11 -4.95
C ALA A 10 -2.45 11.81 -4.93
N TYR A 11 -1.93 11.40 -3.76
CA TYR A 11 -1.22 10.12 -3.65
C TYR A 11 -2.12 8.93 -3.97
N LYS A 12 -3.37 8.95 -3.49
CA LYS A 12 -4.34 7.90 -3.78
C LYS A 12 -4.54 7.75 -5.28
N GLU A 13 -4.79 8.85 -6.00
CA GLU A 13 -4.97 8.83 -7.46
C GLU A 13 -3.73 8.31 -8.19
N LEU A 14 -2.52 8.73 -7.78
CA LEU A 14 -1.28 8.22 -8.37
C LEU A 14 -1.07 6.72 -8.13
N LEU A 15 -1.48 6.22 -6.95
CA LEU A 15 -1.33 4.82 -6.58
C LEU A 15 -2.40 3.92 -7.20
N THR A 16 -3.63 4.41 -7.39
CA THR A 16 -4.74 3.62 -7.97
C THR A 16 -4.84 3.76 -9.47
N ASN A 17 -4.38 4.87 -10.06
CA ASN A 17 -4.42 5.16 -11.50
C ASN A 17 -3.05 5.57 -12.11
N PRO A 18 -1.93 4.88 -11.83
CA PRO A 18 -0.60 5.31 -12.24
C PRO A 18 -0.45 5.54 -13.76
N GLN A 19 -1.07 4.69 -14.59
CA GLN A 19 -0.97 4.77 -16.05
C GLN A 19 -1.57 6.06 -16.60
N LYS A 20 -2.61 6.63 -15.96
CA LYS A 20 -3.21 7.92 -16.38
C LYS A 20 -2.23 9.08 -16.24
N HIS A 21 -1.19 8.91 -15.42
CA HIS A 21 -0.16 9.90 -15.15
C HIS A 21 1.20 9.51 -15.72
N GLY A 22 1.26 8.53 -16.63
CA GLY A 22 2.52 8.08 -17.25
C GLY A 22 3.45 7.32 -16.29
N LEU A 23 2.93 6.82 -15.17
CA LEU A 23 3.70 6.02 -14.22
C LEU A 23 3.66 4.53 -14.60
N GLN A 24 4.81 3.86 -14.47
CA GLN A 24 5.01 2.49 -14.97
C GLN A 24 4.80 1.38 -13.92
N PHE A 25 4.41 1.72 -12.70
CA PHE A 25 4.09 0.73 -11.67
C PHE A 25 2.62 0.31 -11.75
N LYS A 26 2.30 -0.87 -11.24
CA LYS A 26 0.94 -1.41 -11.24
C LYS A 26 0.04 -0.61 -10.30
N PRO A 27 -1.25 -0.45 -10.63
CA PRO A 27 -2.19 0.15 -9.69
C PRO A 27 -2.25 -0.66 -8.39
N LEU A 28 -2.57 0.01 -7.28
CA LEU A 28 -2.52 -0.56 -5.92
C LEU A 28 -3.32 -1.88 -5.79
N HIS A 29 -4.49 -1.96 -6.42
CA HIS A 29 -5.35 -3.15 -6.39
C HIS A 29 -4.77 -4.37 -7.13
N GLU A 30 -3.79 -4.17 -8.02
CA GLU A 30 -3.04 -5.26 -8.66
C GLU A 30 -1.72 -5.58 -7.93
N CYS A 31 -1.37 -4.80 -6.90
CA CYS A 31 -0.14 -4.99 -6.15
C CYS A 31 -0.30 -5.98 -5.01
N PHE A 32 -1.51 -6.09 -4.45
CA PHE A 32 -1.79 -6.90 -3.28
C PHE A 32 -2.77 -8.03 -3.60
N GLU A 33 -2.61 -9.14 -2.89
CA GLU A 33 -3.49 -10.29 -2.88
C GLU A 33 -4.01 -10.47 -1.45
N GLU A 34 -5.28 -10.79 -1.29
CA GLU A 34 -5.87 -11.14 0.01
C GLU A 34 -5.37 -12.52 0.47
N ILE A 35 -5.00 -12.62 1.74
CA ILE A 35 -4.49 -13.85 2.36
C ILE A 35 -5.16 -14.09 3.72
N GLU A 36 -5.05 -15.29 4.27
CA GLU A 36 -5.61 -15.60 5.59
C GLU A 36 -4.79 -14.94 6.71
N GLU A 37 -3.46 -14.94 6.57
CA GLU A 37 -2.57 -14.40 7.59
C GLU A 37 -2.48 -12.87 7.56
N VAL A 38 -2.24 -12.28 8.74
CA VAL A 38 -2.07 -10.83 8.88
C VAL A 38 -0.63 -10.44 8.60
N THR A 39 -0.42 -9.56 7.63
CA THR A 39 0.87 -8.89 7.42
C THR A 39 0.89 -7.57 8.20
N PRO A 40 1.82 -7.39 9.16
CA PRO A 40 1.97 -6.14 9.91
C PRO A 40 2.11 -4.92 8.98
N LYS A 41 1.47 -3.80 9.34
CA LYS A 41 1.44 -2.60 8.48
C LYS A 41 2.83 -2.09 8.08
N HIS A 42 3.83 -2.23 8.95
CA HIS A 42 5.18 -1.76 8.70
C HIS A 42 5.93 -2.63 7.69
N LEU A 43 5.78 -3.96 7.77
CA LEU A 43 6.36 -4.89 6.80
C LEU A 43 5.71 -4.72 5.42
N LEU A 44 4.39 -4.61 5.37
CA LEU A 44 3.67 -4.38 4.10
C LEU A 44 4.10 -3.06 3.44
N PHE A 45 4.37 -2.02 4.23
CA PHE A 45 4.91 -0.75 3.73
C PHE A 45 6.34 -0.90 3.21
N GLU A 46 7.20 -1.63 3.92
CA GLU A 46 8.58 -1.86 3.49
C GLU A 46 8.63 -2.62 2.15
N ASP A 47 7.85 -3.69 2.02
CA ASP A 47 7.72 -4.44 0.77
C ASP A 47 7.21 -3.55 -0.37
N PHE A 48 6.15 -2.78 -0.14
CA PHE A 48 5.59 -1.90 -1.16
C PHE A 48 6.55 -0.76 -1.52
N SER A 49 7.25 -0.17 -0.55
CA SER A 49 8.25 0.88 -0.79
C SER A 49 9.44 0.33 -1.62
N ASN A 50 9.87 -0.90 -1.32
CA ASN A 50 10.90 -1.60 -2.08
C ASN A 50 10.46 -1.92 -3.52
N TYR A 51 9.18 -2.22 -3.72
CA TYR A 51 8.62 -2.37 -5.06
C TYR A 51 8.55 -1.04 -5.82
N LEU A 52 8.00 -0.01 -5.17
CA LEU A 52 7.70 1.28 -5.78
C LEU A 52 8.97 2.04 -6.16
N GLN A 53 10.03 1.98 -5.34
CA GLN A 53 11.31 2.68 -5.54
C GLN A 53 11.12 4.19 -5.78
N LYS A 54 10.10 4.79 -5.14
CA LYS A 54 9.79 6.21 -5.16
C LYS A 54 9.48 6.67 -3.74
N PRO A 55 9.71 7.96 -3.40
CA PRO A 55 9.40 8.47 -2.08
C PRO A 55 7.89 8.37 -1.81
N LEU A 56 7.53 7.51 -0.86
CA LEU A 56 6.17 7.36 -0.35
C LEU A 56 6.17 7.55 1.16
N PRO A 57 5.52 8.60 1.68
CA PRO A 57 5.37 8.78 3.12
C PRO A 57 4.56 7.65 3.75
N LYS A 58 5.14 6.99 4.76
CA LYS A 58 4.53 5.86 5.48
C LYS A 58 3.12 6.15 5.98
N VAL A 59 2.90 7.34 6.53
CA VAL A 59 1.58 7.77 7.04
C VAL A 59 0.55 7.87 5.92
N ILE A 60 0.93 8.35 4.73
CA ILE A 60 0.01 8.45 3.58
C ILE A 60 -0.36 7.07 3.07
N PHE A 61 0.61 6.17 2.98
CA PHE A 61 0.33 4.77 2.66
C PHE A 61 -0.68 4.18 3.64
N TYR A 62 -0.52 4.41 4.95
CA TYR A 62 -1.48 3.92 5.95
C TYR A 62 -2.88 4.49 5.79
N ILE A 63 -3.02 5.80 5.57
CA ILE A 63 -4.33 6.42 5.37
C ILE A 63 -5.02 5.80 4.14
N ILE A 64 -4.30 5.66 3.03
CA ILE A 64 -4.84 5.10 1.79
C ILE A 64 -5.20 3.62 1.94
N MET A 65 -4.35 2.83 2.59
CA MET A 65 -4.60 1.41 2.83
C MET A 65 -5.76 1.19 3.79
N ASP A 66 -5.87 1.99 4.86
CA ASP A 66 -7.00 1.95 5.79
C ASP A 66 -8.31 2.31 5.08
N GLU A 67 -8.29 3.30 4.18
CA GLU A 67 -9.47 3.66 3.41
C GLU A 67 -9.90 2.55 2.44
N LEU A 68 -8.96 1.96 1.70
CA LEU A 68 -9.26 0.98 0.65
C LEU A 68 -9.47 -0.45 1.16
N TYR A 69 -8.79 -0.82 2.24
CA TYR A 69 -8.72 -2.19 2.75
C TYR A 69 -9.13 -2.29 4.22
N SER A 70 -9.93 -1.35 4.72
CA SER A 70 -10.46 -1.35 6.10
C SER A 70 -11.06 -2.70 6.53
N HIS A 71 -11.75 -3.38 5.62
CA HIS A 71 -12.38 -4.68 5.84
C HIS A 71 -11.38 -5.85 6.00
N LEU A 72 -10.10 -5.63 5.69
CA LEU A 72 -9.01 -6.61 5.83
C LEU A 72 -8.07 -6.29 7.00
N ILE A 73 -8.37 -5.24 7.78
CA ILE A 73 -7.59 -4.90 8.97
C ILE A 73 -7.85 -5.95 10.04
N ASP A 74 -6.76 -6.51 10.57
CA ASP A 74 -6.83 -7.47 11.66
C ASP A 74 -5.55 -7.41 12.51
N LYS A 75 -5.53 -8.16 13.61
CA LYS A 75 -4.39 -8.26 14.53
C LYS A 75 -3.64 -9.56 14.28
N ASP A 76 -2.32 -9.46 14.11
CA ASP A 76 -1.45 -10.63 14.11
C ASP A 76 -1.44 -11.25 15.51
N GLU A 77 -1.95 -12.48 15.64
CA GLU A 77 -2.05 -13.20 16.91
C GLU A 77 -0.68 -13.47 17.55
N LYS A 78 0.39 -13.58 16.75
CA LYS A 78 1.74 -13.89 17.24
C LYS A 78 2.45 -12.66 17.78
N THR A 79 2.31 -11.54 17.08
CA THR A 79 3.06 -10.31 17.39
C THR A 79 2.22 -9.22 18.05
N ASN A 80 0.90 -9.41 18.14
CA ASN A 80 -0.10 -8.42 18.58
C ASN A 80 -0.10 -7.12 17.76
N ASN A 81 0.55 -7.09 16.60
CA ASN A 81 0.58 -5.92 15.73
C ASN A 81 -0.68 -5.84 14.87
N LEU A 82 -1.15 -4.62 14.60
CA LEU A 82 -2.14 -4.38 13.56
C LEU A 82 -1.51 -4.53 12.18
N GLY A 83 -2.28 -5.11 11.27
CA GLY A 83 -1.87 -5.35 9.90
C GLY A 83 -3.05 -5.41 8.95
N TYR A 84 -2.78 -5.97 7.78
CA TYR A 84 -3.80 -6.29 6.80
C TYR A 84 -3.65 -7.74 6.39
N ARG A 85 -4.77 -8.39 6.09
CA ARG A 85 -4.83 -9.70 5.43
C ARG A 85 -4.45 -9.58 3.94
N LEU A 86 -3.27 -9.04 3.69
CA LEU A 86 -2.74 -8.71 2.37
C LEU A 86 -1.28 -9.11 2.26
N LYS A 87 -0.89 -9.52 1.05
CA LYS A 87 0.49 -9.81 0.66
C LYS A 87 0.81 -9.05 -0.62
N LEU A 88 2.03 -8.54 -0.73
CA LEU A 88 2.51 -7.97 -2.00
C LEU A 88 2.79 -9.10 -3.01
N VAL A 89 2.16 -9.02 -4.18
CA VAL A 89 2.36 -9.94 -5.32
C VAL A 89 2.96 -9.25 -6.55
N ALA A 90 3.05 -7.92 -6.53
CA ALA A 90 3.67 -7.18 -7.62
C ALA A 90 5.17 -7.44 -7.70
N ASN A 91 5.57 -8.11 -8.78
CA ASN A 91 6.97 -8.18 -9.19
C ASN A 91 7.30 -7.02 -10.13
N ARG A 92 8.50 -6.45 -9.99
CA ARG A 92 9.04 -5.58 -11.04
C ARG A 92 9.21 -6.40 -12.31
N LYS A 93 8.60 -5.97 -13.42
CA LYS A 93 9.17 -6.33 -14.73
C LYS A 93 10.55 -5.65 -14.78
N LYS A 94 11.63 -6.44 -14.81
CA LYS A 94 12.93 -5.94 -15.24
C LYS A 94 12.72 -5.45 -16.68
N SER A 95 12.69 -4.13 -16.86
CA SER A 95 12.84 -3.54 -18.19
C SER A 95 14.28 -3.67 -18.65
#